data_AF-A0A938X592-F1
#
_entry.id   AF-A0A938X592-F1
#
_cell.length_a   1.000
_cell.length_b   1.000
_cell.length_c   1.000
_cell.angle_alpha   90.00
_cell.angle_beta   90.00
_cell.angle_gamma   90.00
#
_symmetry.space_group_name_H-M   'P 1'
#
loop_
_entity.id
_entity.type
_entity.pdbx_description
1 polymer ?
#
loop_
_entity_poly.entity_id
_entity_poly.type
_entity_poly.pdbx_seq_one_letter_code
_entity_poly.pdbx_strand_id
1 'polypeptide(L)'
;MDFSYFANIDWTQTGSVVLVGLVVVFAVLIILVLICMLLGKIFSSISKNSGSASKKEEKAPAKPVQTPSAPKQEVLPNVEAGVSEEVVAAITAAIACMMGPDKPFALRSVKRAKTGRSAWNAAGIAENTRPF
;
A
#
# COMPACT_ATOMS: atom_id res chain seq x y z
N MET A 1 -20.16 11.46 41.82
CA MET A 1 -20.04 10.14 41.16
C MET A 1 -20.64 9.13 42.11
N ASP A 2 -21.93 8.86 41.95
CA ASP A 2 -22.67 7.99 42.86
C ASP A 2 -22.14 6.55 42.82
N PHE A 3 -21.88 5.98 44.00
CA PHE A 3 -21.49 4.58 44.16
C PHE A 3 -22.52 3.60 43.56
N SER A 4 -23.76 4.07 43.35
CA SER A 4 -24.84 3.36 42.67
C SER A 4 -24.54 3.00 41.22
N TYR A 5 -23.66 3.73 40.52
CA TYR A 5 -23.22 3.35 39.18
C TYR A 5 -22.38 2.08 39.21
N PHE A 6 -21.48 1.93 40.19
CA PHE A 6 -20.63 0.75 40.33
C PHE A 6 -21.40 -0.50 40.73
N ALA A 7 -22.50 -0.35 41.49
CA ALA A 7 -23.36 -1.46 41.89
C ALA A 7 -24.25 -2.00 40.75
N ASN A 8 -24.50 -1.19 39.71
CA ASN A 8 -25.25 -1.60 38.51
C ASN A 8 -24.35 -2.07 37.35
N ILE A 9 -23.03 -2.15 37.55
CA ILE A 9 -22.13 -2.71 36.54
C ILE A 9 -22.32 -4.24 36.56
N ASP A 10 -22.84 -4.76 35.45
CA ASP A 10 -22.81 -6.20 35.17
C ASP A 10 -21.36 -6.66 34.96
N TRP A 11 -20.72 -7.00 36.07
CA TRP A 11 -19.36 -7.56 36.11
C TRP A 11 -19.23 -8.83 35.24
N THR A 12 -20.33 -9.54 35.04
CA THR A 12 -20.41 -10.72 34.16
C THR A 12 -20.28 -10.34 32.68
N GLN A 13 -20.95 -9.27 32.24
CA GLN A 13 -20.86 -8.73 30.88
C GLN A 13 -19.45 -8.16 30.65
N THR A 14 -18.95 -7.40 31.62
CA THR A 14 -17.59 -6.82 31.56
C THR A 14 -16.54 -7.92 31.47
N GLY A 15 -16.63 -8.96 32.30
CA GLY A 15 -15.75 -10.12 32.25
C GLY A 15 -15.81 -10.85 30.91
N SER A 16 -17.01 -10.99 30.32
CA SER A 16 -17.19 -11.62 29.01
C SER A 16 -16.54 -10.80 27.89
N VAL A 17 -16.68 -9.47 27.90
CA VAL A 17 -16.04 -8.59 26.91
C VAL A 17 -14.52 -8.66 27.00
N VAL A 18 -13.97 -8.65 28.22
CA VAL A 18 -12.52 -8.79 28.45
C VAL A 18 -12.03 -10.16 27.98
N LEU A 19 -12.76 -11.24 28.27
CA LEU A 19 -12.44 -12.59 27.80
C LEU A 19 -12.44 -12.68 26.28
N VAL A 20 -13.48 -12.14 25.62
CA VAL A 20 -13.57 -12.11 24.16
C VAL A 20 -12.43 -11.26 23.57
N GLY A 21 -12.11 -10.11 24.17
CA GLY A 21 -10.97 -9.29 23.76
C GLY A 21 -9.64 -10.04 23.84
N LEU A 22 -9.39 -10.77 24.93
CA LEU A 22 -8.21 -11.63 25.07
C LEU A 22 -8.15 -12.69 23.97
N VAL A 23 -9.26 -13.40 23.73
CA VAL A 23 -9.35 -14.44 22.70
C VAL A 23 -9.14 -13.86 21.30
N VAL A 24 -9.74 -12.72 20.99
CA VAL A 24 -9.60 -12.05 19.69
C VAL A 24 -8.14 -11.65 19.44
N VAL A 25 -7.44 -11.12 20.45
CA VAL A 25 -6.01 -10.78 20.31
C VAL A 25 -5.19 -12.03 19.99
N PHE A 26 -5.36 -13.13 20.74
CA PHE A 26 -4.67 -14.39 20.45
C PHE A 26 -5.01 -14.93 19.04
N ALA A 27 -6.27 -14.88 18.62
CA ALA A 27 -6.71 -15.33 17.32
C ALA A 27 -6.04 -14.52 16.18
N VAL A 28 -5.99 -13.20 16.30
CA VAL A 28 -5.33 -12.33 15.31
C VAL A 28 -3.84 -12.64 15.23
N LEU A 29 -3.15 -12.83 16.36
CA LEU A 29 -1.73 -13.20 16.36
C LEU A 29 -1.49 -14.52 15.62
N ILE A 30 -2.30 -15.55 15.91
CA ILE A 30 -2.19 -16.86 15.25
C ILE A 30 -2.44 -16.73 13.75
N ILE A 31 -3.49 -16.02 13.35
CA ILE A 31 -3.82 -15.78 11.94
C ILE A 31 -2.69 -15.05 11.21
N LEU A 32 -2.10 -14.02 11.83
CA LEU A 32 -0.97 -13.28 11.25
C LEU A 32 0.25 -14.20 11.05
N VAL A 33 0.54 -15.05 12.05
CA VAL A 33 1.62 -16.04 11.97
C VAL A 33 1.35 -17.05 10.86
N LEU A 34 0.12 -17.57 10.72
CA LEU A 34 -0.24 -18.51 9.67
C LEU A 34 -0.08 -17.90 8.27
N ILE A 35 -0.50 -16.65 8.07
CA ILE A 35 -0.33 -15.95 6.78
C ILE A 35 1.16 -15.73 6.50
N CYS A 36 1.95 -15.32 7.49
CA CYS A 36 3.40 -15.19 7.38
C CYS A 36 4.07 -16.52 7.02
N MET A 37 3.64 -17.63 7.64
CA MET A 37 4.12 -18.97 7.34
C MET A 37 3.74 -19.42 5.93
N LEU A 38 2.53 -19.09 5.45
CA LEU A 38 2.12 -19.39 4.08
C LEU A 38 3.02 -18.65 3.09
N LEU A 39 3.23 -17.35 3.27
CA LEU A 39 4.14 -16.54 2.44
C LEU A 39 5.58 -17.09 2.50
N GLY A 40 6.07 -17.45 3.68
CA GLY A 40 7.37 -18.10 3.87
C GLY A 40 7.47 -19.46 3.18
N LYS A 41 6.41 -20.27 3.20
CA LYS A 41 6.36 -21.59 2.55
C LYS A 41 6.31 -21.46 1.02
N ILE A 42 5.61 -20.46 0.49
CA ILE A 42 5.54 -20.18 -0.95
C ILE A 42 6.90 -19.66 -1.45
N PHE A 43 7.52 -18.73 -0.73
CA PHE A 43 8.85 -18.22 -1.06
C PHE A 43 9.95 -19.29 -0.92
N SER A 44 9.85 -20.15 0.10
CA SER A 44 10.74 -21.30 0.27
C SER A 44 10.58 -22.33 -0.86
N SER A 45 9.36 -22.56 -1.34
CA SER A 45 9.10 -23.46 -2.47
C SER A 45 9.65 -22.94 -3.79
N ILE A 46 9.72 -21.62 -3.98
CA ILE A 46 10.34 -20.99 -5.17
C ILE A 46 11.87 -21.00 -5.07
N SER A 47 12.43 -20.75 -3.89
CA SER A 47 13.89 -20.78 -3.65
C SER A 47 14.49 -22.19 -3.79
N LYS A 48 13.72 -23.24 -3.46
CA LYS A 48 14.18 -24.63 -3.64
C LYS A 48 14.31 -25.05 -5.11
N ASN A 49 13.81 -24.25 -6.07
CA ASN A 49 13.95 -24.50 -7.51
C ASN A 49 15.11 -23.73 -8.17
N SER A 50 15.82 -22.85 -7.45
CA SER A 50 16.98 -22.11 -7.99
C SER A 50 18.34 -22.62 -7.50
N GLY A 51 18.35 -23.79 -6.86
CA GLY A 51 19.56 -24.45 -6.37
C GLY A 51 20.17 -25.46 -7.34
N SER A 52 20.49 -25.07 -8.58
CA SER A 52 21.47 -25.78 -9.42
C SER A 52 21.89 -24.91 -10.61
N ALA A 53 23.18 -24.99 -10.97
CA ALA A 53 23.91 -24.21 -11.99
C ALA A 53 24.24 -22.77 -11.52
N SER A 54 25.31 -22.52 -10.76
CA SER A 54 26.72 -22.74 -11.10
C SER A 54 27.09 -22.22 -12.50
N LYS A 55 27.91 -21.14 -12.47
CA LYS A 55 29.08 -20.90 -13.32
C LYS A 55 28.91 -20.03 -14.58
N LYS A 56 29.86 -19.09 -14.64
CA LYS A 56 30.42 -18.37 -15.79
C LYS A 56 29.56 -17.25 -16.39
N GLU A 57 29.98 -15.99 -16.28
CA GLU A 57 31.09 -15.33 -17.01
C GLU A 57 30.64 -14.89 -18.41
N GLU A 58 31.15 -13.72 -18.80
CA GLU A 58 31.12 -13.09 -20.12
C GLU A 58 29.89 -12.21 -20.43
N LYS A 59 29.99 -10.88 -20.26
CA LYS A 59 30.68 -9.88 -21.09
C LYS A 59 29.92 -9.55 -22.38
N ALA A 60 29.73 -8.24 -22.51
CA ALA A 60 29.56 -7.42 -23.71
C ALA A 60 28.12 -7.07 -24.17
N PRO A 61 27.86 -5.76 -24.39
CA PRO A 61 26.58 -5.19 -24.78
C PRO A 61 26.45 -5.03 -26.31
N ALA A 62 25.23 -5.11 -26.85
CA ALA A 62 24.90 -4.63 -28.20
C ALA A 62 23.38 -4.38 -28.28
N LYS A 63 22.93 -3.12 -28.18
CA LYS A 63 22.64 -2.14 -29.25
C LYS A 63 21.16 -2.22 -29.74
N PRO A 64 20.49 -1.07 -29.93
CA PRO A 64 19.03 -0.94 -30.01
C PRO A 64 18.49 -0.95 -31.46
N VAL A 65 17.22 -1.33 -31.62
CA VAL A 65 16.48 -1.33 -32.90
C VAL A 65 15.06 -0.79 -32.61
N GLN A 66 14.78 0.51 -32.80
CA GLN A 66 14.09 1.15 -33.95
C GLN A 66 12.70 0.54 -34.25
N THR A 67 11.59 1.10 -33.72
CA THR A 67 10.55 1.99 -34.37
C THR A 67 9.66 1.33 -35.44
N PRO A 68 8.46 1.85 -35.82
CA PRO A 68 7.46 2.74 -35.18
C PRO A 68 5.97 2.34 -35.43
N SER A 69 5.01 2.78 -34.59
CA SER A 69 3.63 3.08 -35.04
C SER A 69 2.81 3.84 -34.00
N ALA A 70 2.37 5.03 -34.37
CA ALA A 70 1.28 5.80 -33.75
C ALA A 70 0.03 5.61 -34.66
N PRO A 71 -1.24 5.67 -34.20
CA PRO A 71 -1.78 6.90 -33.61
C PRO A 71 -2.94 6.73 -32.59
N LYS A 72 -2.87 7.41 -31.44
CA LYS A 72 -4.04 8.11 -30.89
C LYS A 72 -3.57 9.14 -29.87
N GLN A 73 -3.71 10.41 -30.25
CA GLN A 73 -3.76 11.53 -29.31
C GLN A 73 -5.04 11.39 -28.48
N GLU A 74 -5.02 10.52 -27.48
CA GLU A 74 -5.60 10.93 -26.21
C GLU A 74 -4.58 11.86 -25.57
N VAL A 75 -5.05 12.85 -24.84
CA VAL A 75 -4.20 13.68 -24.00
C VAL A 75 -3.70 12.76 -22.90
N LEU A 76 -2.73 11.89 -23.22
CA LEU A 76 -2.10 11.04 -22.25
C LEU A 76 -1.46 12.03 -21.27
N PRO A 77 -1.85 11.97 -19.98
CA PRO A 77 -1.15 12.71 -18.95
C PRO A 77 0.33 12.48 -19.19
N ASN A 78 1.16 13.52 -19.10
CA ASN A 78 2.60 13.31 -19.27
C ASN A 78 3.07 12.41 -18.11
N VAL A 79 3.13 11.10 -18.36
CA VAL A 79 3.49 10.04 -17.41
C VAL A 79 4.99 9.85 -17.51
N GLU A 80 5.67 9.97 -16.38
CA GLU A 80 7.10 9.68 -16.31
C GLU A 80 7.41 8.23 -16.69
N ALA A 81 8.46 8.01 -17.50
CA ALA A 81 8.90 6.68 -17.93
C ALA A 81 9.15 5.77 -16.71
N GLY A 82 8.30 4.75 -16.53
CA GLY A 82 8.37 3.83 -15.40
C GLY A 82 7.19 3.92 -14.42
N VAL A 83 6.12 4.66 -14.71
CA VAL A 83 4.84 4.57 -13.99
C VAL A 83 3.85 3.76 -14.81
N SER A 84 3.40 2.62 -14.28
CA SER A 84 2.49 1.70 -14.98
C SER A 84 1.08 2.27 -15.10
N GLU A 85 0.34 1.85 -16.12
CA GLU A 85 -1.03 2.29 -16.40
C GLU A 85 -1.99 1.97 -15.24
N GLU A 86 -1.75 0.89 -14.50
CA GLU A 86 -2.50 0.52 -13.29
C GLU A 86 -2.33 1.56 -12.18
N VAL A 87 -1.14 2.13 -12.03
CA VAL A 87 -0.87 3.17 -11.05
C VAL A 87 -1.57 4.46 -11.44
N VAL A 88 -1.57 4.80 -12.74
CA VAL A 88 -2.29 5.95 -13.24
C VAL A 88 -3.81 5.78 -13.02
N ALA A 89 -4.36 4.60 -13.33
CA ALA A 89 -5.77 4.28 -13.11
C ALA A 89 -6.17 4.28 -11.63
N ALA A 90 -5.31 3.76 -10.74
CA ALA A 90 -5.55 3.83 -9.30
C ALA A 90 -5.55 5.29 -8.79
N ILE A 91 -4.63 6.13 -9.29
CA ILE A 91 -4.60 7.56 -8.96
C ILE A 91 -5.84 8.27 -9.52
N THR A 92 -6.27 7.99 -10.75
CA THR A 92 -7.47 8.59 -11.35
C THR A 92 -8.71 8.23 -10.54
N ALA A 93 -8.87 6.95 -10.15
CA ALA A 93 -9.98 6.46 -9.36
C ALA A 93 -10.00 7.07 -7.96
N ALA A 94 -8.84 7.18 -7.29
CA ALA A 94 -8.75 7.82 -5.98
C ALA A 94 -9.16 9.30 -6.03
N ILE A 95 -8.72 10.03 -7.07
CA ILE A 95 -9.12 11.44 -7.27
C ILE A 95 -10.62 11.55 -7.56
N ALA A 96 -11.18 10.62 -8.36
CA ALA A 96 -12.62 10.57 -8.61
C ALA A 96 -13.43 10.39 -7.32
N CYS A 97 -12.99 9.50 -6.43
CA CYS A 97 -13.61 9.29 -5.12
C CYS A 97 -13.53 10.53 -4.23
N MET A 98 -12.43 11.29 -4.28
CA MET A 98 -12.26 12.51 -3.47
C MET A 98 -13.07 13.70 -3.99
N MET A 99 -13.17 13.87 -5.31
CA MET A 99 -13.87 15.01 -5.93
C MET A 99 -15.39 14.79 -6.10
N GLY A 100 -15.84 13.53 -6.01
CA GLY A 100 -17.24 13.17 -6.23
C GLY A 100 -17.63 13.24 -7.72
N PRO A 101 -18.81 12.69 -8.08
CA PRO A 101 -19.27 12.60 -9.47
C PRO A 101 -19.60 13.95 -10.12
N ASP A 102 -19.68 15.03 -9.33
CA ASP A 102 -20.22 16.32 -9.78
C ASP A 102 -19.19 17.27 -10.42
N LYS A 103 -17.90 16.87 -10.49
CA LYS A 103 -16.82 17.73 -11.03
C LYS A 103 -15.98 16.99 -12.08
N PRO A 104 -15.98 17.44 -13.36
CA PRO A 104 -15.06 16.90 -14.35
C PRO A 104 -13.63 17.29 -14.00
N PHE A 105 -12.75 16.31 -13.86
CA PHE A 105 -11.32 16.52 -13.61
C PHE A 105 -10.49 15.91 -14.74
N ALA A 106 -9.40 16.56 -15.11
CA ALA A 106 -8.45 16.09 -16.13
C ALA A 106 -7.05 16.00 -15.51
N LEU A 107 -6.41 14.84 -15.66
CA LEU A 107 -5.04 14.63 -15.20
C LEU A 107 -4.05 15.21 -16.22
N ARG A 108 -3.28 16.22 -15.78
CA ARG A 108 -2.31 16.91 -16.64
C ARG A 108 -0.93 16.25 -16.66
N SER A 109 -0.49 15.69 -15.54
CA SER A 109 0.80 15.01 -15.44
C SER A 109 0.84 14.08 -14.24
N VAL A 110 1.49 12.93 -14.38
CA VAL A 110 1.78 12.01 -13.29
C VAL A 110 3.29 11.83 -13.22
N LYS A 111 3.88 12.23 -12.11
CA LYS A 111 5.33 12.14 -11.85
C LYS A 111 5.54 11.38 -10.56
N ARG A 112 6.59 10.55 -10.49
CA ARG A 112 6.97 10.00 -9.19
C ARG A 112 7.44 11.15 -8.31
N ALA A 113 7.01 11.11 -7.05
CA ALA A 113 7.61 11.99 -6.05
C ALA A 113 9.11 11.68 -6.02
N LYS A 114 9.95 12.72 -6.15
CA LYS A 114 11.40 12.57 -5.95
C LYS A 114 11.64 11.88 -4.60
N THR A 115 12.68 11.06 -4.53
CA THR A 115 13.18 10.36 -3.33
C THR A 115 13.64 11.34 -2.23
N GLY A 116 12.73 12.17 -1.76
CA GLY A 116 12.86 13.12 -0.66
C GLY A 116 11.65 12.96 0.27
N ARG A 117 11.40 13.96 1.14
CA ARG A 117 10.24 13.91 2.04
C ARG A 117 8.93 13.80 1.24
N SER A 118 8.14 12.77 1.54
CA SER A 118 6.81 12.61 0.96
C SER A 118 5.91 13.80 1.33
N ALA A 119 4.91 14.09 0.51
CA ALA A 119 3.96 15.18 0.78
C ALA A 119 3.29 15.03 2.17
N TRP A 120 3.03 13.79 2.60
CA TRP A 120 2.48 13.51 3.93
C TRP A 120 3.49 13.79 5.05
N ASN A 121 4.76 13.45 4.87
CA ASN A 121 5.80 13.78 5.86
C ASN A 121 5.92 15.31 6.02
N ALA A 122 5.93 16.05 4.91
CA ALA A 122 5.98 17.51 4.93
C ALA A 122 4.73 18.14 5.57
N ALA A 123 3.54 17.65 5.22
CA ALA A 123 2.28 18.10 5.82
C ALA A 123 2.27 17.85 7.33
N GLY A 124 2.61 16.63 7.76
CA GLY A 124 2.67 16.29 9.18
C GLY A 124 3.58 17.22 9.98
N ILE A 125 4.77 17.53 9.48
CA ILE A 125 5.65 18.50 10.14
C ILE A 125 5.00 19.87 10.21
N ALA A 126 4.41 20.36 9.11
CA ALA A 126 3.75 21.66 9.08
C ALA A 126 2.59 21.78 10.08
N GLU A 127 1.76 20.73 10.21
CA GLU A 127 0.67 20.71 11.20
C GLU A 127 1.22 20.67 12.64
N ASN A 128 2.23 19.83 12.90
CA ASN A 128 2.80 19.64 14.24
C ASN A 128 3.60 20.85 14.73
N THR A 129 4.14 21.67 13.82
CA THR A 129 4.93 22.87 14.18
C THR A 129 4.14 24.17 14.06
N ARG A 130 2.83 24.11 13.76
CA ARG A 130 2.01 25.31 13.68
C ARG A 130 1.76 25.84 15.11
N PRO A 131 2.04 27.13 15.39
CA PRO A 131 1.76 27.70 16.70
C PRO A 131 0.25 27.69 16.99
N PHE A 132 -0.09 27.50 18.26
CA PHE A 132 -1.47 27.53 18.77
C PHE A 132 -1.99 28.97 18.91
#